data_AF-A0AAU7MRU2-F1
#
_entry.id   AF-A0AAU7MRU2-F1
#
_cell.length_a   1.000
_cell.length_b   1.000
_cell.length_c   1.000
_cell.angle_alpha   90.00
_cell.angle_beta   90.00
_cell.angle_gamma   90.00
#
_symmetry.space_group_name_H-M   'P 1'
#
loop_
_entity.id
_entity.type
_entity.pdbx_description
1 polymer ?
#
loop_
_entity_poly.entity_id
_entity_poly.type
_entity_poly.pdbx_seq_one_letter_code
_entity_poly.pdbx_strand_id
1 'polypeptide(L)'
;MAKVLVLYYSSYGHIELMAFAIAEGIRKSGAEVDIKRVPETVPQSVASDAGFKLHQTAPVATVDELANYDGIVLGTGTRFGRISSQMAAFLDQAGGLWASGALNGKVGAAFTASASQHGGQETTLFSLITNLLHFGMTIVGLPYSFQGQLGVDEVKGGSPYGATTIADGDGSRLPSEVELEGARHQGELVGMTAQKLFG
;
A
#
# COMPACT_ATOMS: atom_id res chain seq x y z
N MET A 1 -5.28 -2.24 -21.89
CA MET A 1 -4.51 -1.42 -20.92
C MET A 1 -4.77 -1.99 -19.55
N ALA A 2 -3.72 -2.42 -18.85
CA ALA A 2 -3.88 -3.01 -17.54
C ALA A 2 -4.43 -1.99 -16.53
N LYS A 3 -5.29 -2.44 -15.62
CA LYS A 3 -5.91 -1.61 -14.59
C LYS A 3 -5.42 -2.00 -13.20
N VAL A 4 -4.84 -1.04 -12.47
CA VAL A 4 -4.25 -1.30 -11.14
C VAL A 4 -5.03 -0.55 -10.05
N LEU A 5 -5.26 -1.20 -8.92
CA LEU A 5 -5.82 -0.58 -7.72
C LEU A 5 -4.71 -0.25 -6.72
N VAL A 6 -4.65 0.99 -6.26
CA VAL A 6 -3.95 1.34 -5.02
C VAL A 6 -4.99 1.39 -3.90
N LEU A 7 -4.99 0.38 -3.04
CA LEU A 7 -5.94 0.24 -1.93
C LEU A 7 -5.23 0.48 -0.60
N TYR A 8 -5.75 1.40 0.21
CA TYR A 8 -5.05 1.77 1.44
C TYR A 8 -5.94 2.02 2.66
N TYR A 9 -5.31 2.01 3.84
CA TYR A 9 -5.86 2.56 5.08
C TYR A 9 -4.90 3.62 5.64
N SER A 10 -5.43 4.79 6.02
CA SER A 10 -4.62 5.87 6.58
C SER A 10 -5.37 6.60 7.69
N SER A 11 -4.84 6.57 8.92
CA SER A 11 -5.43 7.31 10.05
C SER A 11 -5.06 8.80 10.00
N TYR A 12 -3.81 9.14 9.66
CA TYR A 12 -3.29 10.52 9.75
C TYR A 12 -2.79 11.11 8.42
N GLY A 13 -2.89 10.36 7.32
CA GLY A 13 -2.56 10.86 5.97
C GLY A 13 -1.22 10.38 5.40
N HIS A 14 -0.30 9.82 6.19
CA HIS A 14 1.01 9.37 5.67
C HIS A 14 0.88 8.31 4.58
N ILE A 15 0.03 7.30 4.79
CA ILE A 15 -0.22 6.25 3.79
C ILE A 15 -0.99 6.81 2.58
N GLU A 16 -1.82 7.83 2.77
CA GLU A 16 -2.54 8.46 1.66
C GLU A 16 -1.55 9.17 0.72
N LEU A 17 -0.59 9.92 1.27
CA LEU A 17 0.48 10.55 0.49
C LEU A 17 1.31 9.51 -0.28
N MET A 18 1.69 8.41 0.38
CA MET A 18 2.39 7.30 -0.27
C MET A 18 1.54 6.64 -1.36
N ALA A 19 0.23 6.48 -1.15
CA ALA A 19 -0.70 5.92 -2.15
C ALA A 19 -0.77 6.78 -3.41
N PHE A 20 -0.79 8.11 -3.27
CA PHE A 20 -0.73 9.02 -4.40
C PHE A 20 0.58 8.91 -5.17
N ALA A 21 1.73 8.82 -4.47
CA ALA A 21 3.03 8.62 -5.10
C ALA A 21 3.14 7.27 -5.84
N ILE A 22 2.63 6.18 -5.26
CA ILE A 22 2.51 4.88 -5.95
C ILE A 22 1.67 5.03 -7.23
N ALA A 23 0.52 5.69 -7.14
CA ALA A 23 -0.37 5.89 -8.28
C ALA A 23 0.25 6.76 -9.38
N GLU A 24 1.02 7.79 -9.03
CA GLU A 24 1.82 8.56 -9.99
C GLU A 24 2.80 7.65 -10.75
N GLY A 25 3.50 6.76 -10.03
CA GLY A 25 4.36 5.75 -10.63
C GLY A 25 3.62 4.85 -11.61
N ILE A 26 2.48 4.29 -11.19
CA ILE A 26 1.67 3.41 -12.04
C ILE A 26 1.24 4.12 -13.33
N ARG A 27 0.81 5.39 -13.25
CA ARG A 27 0.42 6.15 -14.46
C ARG A 27 1.57 6.32 -15.45
N LYS A 28 2.81 6.50 -14.97
CA LYS A 28 3.99 6.62 -15.85
C LYS A 28 4.24 5.38 -16.69
N SER A 29 3.85 4.21 -16.19
CA SER A 29 3.94 2.95 -16.96
C SER A 29 2.93 2.83 -18.10
N GLY A 30 1.95 3.74 -18.17
CA GLY A 30 0.83 3.66 -19.11
C GLY A 30 -0.34 2.78 -18.65
N ALA A 31 -0.35 2.31 -17.41
CA ALA A 31 -1.50 1.62 -16.79
C ALA A 31 -2.56 2.60 -16.25
N GLU A 32 -3.82 2.16 -16.30
CA GLU A 32 -4.89 2.84 -15.58
C GLU A 32 -4.74 2.59 -14.08
N VAL A 33 -5.08 3.58 -13.26
CA VAL A 33 -4.99 3.45 -11.81
C VAL A 33 -6.19 4.08 -11.12
N ASP A 34 -6.80 3.30 -10.22
CA ASP A 34 -7.75 3.79 -9.24
C ASP A 34 -7.09 3.83 -7.85
N ILE A 35 -7.42 4.85 -7.06
CA ILE A 35 -6.99 4.95 -5.67
C ILE A 35 -8.24 4.84 -4.81
N LYS A 36 -8.27 3.86 -3.91
CA LYS A 36 -9.38 3.66 -2.98
C LYS A 36 -8.88 3.41 -1.56
N ARG A 37 -9.77 3.61 -0.60
CA ARG A 37 -9.51 3.31 0.81
C ARG A 37 -10.42 2.22 1.33
N VAL A 38 -9.96 1.50 2.35
CA VAL A 38 -10.83 0.57 3.10
C VAL A 38 -11.71 1.34 4.10
N PRO A 39 -12.85 0.78 4.52
CA PRO A 39 -13.72 1.39 5.54
C PRO A 39 -12.99 1.62 6.87
N GLU A 40 -13.36 2.68 7.59
CA GLU A 40 -12.96 2.86 8.98
C GLU A 40 -13.78 1.94 9.89
N THR A 41 -13.13 1.35 10.90
CA THR A 41 -13.76 0.49 11.91
C THR A 41 -13.83 1.15 13.29
N VAL A 42 -13.04 2.20 13.51
CA VAL A 42 -13.06 2.98 14.75
C VAL A 42 -14.35 3.83 14.80
N PRO A 43 -15.07 3.86 15.93
CA PRO A 43 -16.22 4.74 16.09
C PRO A 43 -15.86 6.20 15.78
N GLN A 44 -16.76 6.91 15.10
CA GLN A 44 -16.48 8.26 14.59
C GLN A 44 -16.03 9.25 15.68
N SER A 45 -16.63 9.20 16.87
CA SER A 45 -16.22 10.05 18.01
C SER A 45 -14.77 9.77 18.42
N VAL A 46 -14.42 8.50 18.61
CA VAL A 46 -13.05 8.08 18.99
C VAL A 46 -12.03 8.50 17.92
N ALA A 47 -12.36 8.32 16.65
CA ALA A 47 -11.48 8.73 15.56
C ALA A 47 -11.29 10.26 15.51
N SER A 48 -12.37 11.02 15.76
CA SER A 48 -12.32 12.49 15.79
C SER A 48 -11.47 12.99 16.96
N ASP A 49 -11.68 12.44 18.16
CA ASP A 49 -10.93 12.79 19.37
C ASP A 49 -9.45 12.43 19.26
N ALA A 50 -9.12 11.34 18.53
CA ALA A 50 -7.76 10.93 18.24
C ALA A 50 -7.09 11.74 17.11
N GLY A 51 -7.79 12.69 16.48
CA GLY A 51 -7.23 13.53 15.42
C GLY A 51 -7.08 12.82 14.07
N PHE A 52 -7.88 11.78 13.79
CA PHE A 52 -7.81 11.09 12.52
C PHE A 52 -8.22 12.01 11.36
N LYS A 53 -7.57 11.86 10.22
CA LYS A 53 -7.99 12.47 8.96
C LYS A 53 -9.20 11.71 8.39
N LEU A 54 -10.40 12.13 8.80
CA LEU A 54 -11.67 11.50 8.39
C LEU A 54 -12.08 11.81 6.95
N HIS A 55 -11.70 12.99 6.45
CA HIS A 55 -11.98 13.42 5.07
C HIS A 55 -10.76 13.17 4.18
N GLN A 56 -10.86 12.14 3.34
CA GLN A 56 -9.85 11.76 2.35
C GLN A 56 -10.52 11.68 0.98
N THR A 57 -9.80 12.03 -0.07
CA THR A 57 -10.37 12.19 -1.42
C THR A 57 -10.68 10.84 -2.07
N ALA A 58 -9.95 9.78 -1.72
CA ALA A 58 -10.17 8.45 -2.27
C ALA A 58 -11.51 7.87 -1.79
N PRO A 59 -12.34 7.31 -2.69
CA PRO A 59 -13.57 6.64 -2.32
C PRO A 59 -13.30 5.35 -1.54
N VAL A 60 -14.30 4.90 -0.79
CA VAL A 60 -14.25 3.61 -0.08
C VAL A 60 -14.47 2.47 -1.08
N ALA A 61 -13.64 1.44 -1.03
CA ALA A 61 -13.80 0.24 -1.84
C ALA A 61 -14.75 -0.76 -1.16
N THR A 62 -15.37 -1.60 -1.97
CA THR A 62 -15.97 -2.89 -1.57
C THR A 62 -15.07 -4.04 -2.03
N VAL A 63 -15.17 -5.18 -1.34
CA VAL A 63 -14.27 -6.32 -1.61
C VAL A 63 -14.48 -6.93 -3.00
N ASP A 64 -15.72 -6.94 -3.51
CA ASP A 64 -16.05 -7.50 -4.82
C ASP A 64 -15.34 -6.78 -5.97
N GLU A 65 -14.98 -5.51 -5.77
CA GLU A 65 -14.29 -4.72 -6.77
C GLU A 65 -12.87 -5.22 -7.06
N LEU A 66 -12.24 -5.95 -6.12
CA LEU A 66 -10.86 -6.40 -6.27
C LEU A 66 -10.66 -7.26 -7.53
N ALA A 67 -11.69 -8.02 -7.93
CA ALA A 67 -11.63 -8.85 -9.13
C ALA A 67 -11.49 -8.05 -10.44
N ASN A 68 -11.89 -6.77 -10.44
CA ASN A 68 -11.92 -5.90 -11.62
C ASN A 68 -10.57 -5.27 -11.97
N TYR A 69 -9.50 -5.57 -11.21
CA TYR A 69 -8.17 -5.01 -11.42
C TYR A 69 -7.17 -6.10 -11.81
N ASP A 70 -6.17 -5.77 -12.60
CA ASP A 70 -5.07 -6.65 -13.00
C ASP A 70 -3.91 -6.61 -12.01
N GLY A 71 -3.84 -5.55 -11.20
CA GLY A 71 -2.90 -5.43 -10.08
C GLY A 71 -3.52 -4.73 -8.88
N ILE A 72 -3.05 -5.07 -7.68
CA ILE A 72 -3.47 -4.47 -6.42
C ILE A 72 -2.24 -4.15 -5.57
N VAL A 73 -2.12 -2.89 -5.16
CA VAL A 73 -1.08 -2.41 -4.25
C VAL A 73 -1.72 -2.06 -2.92
N LEU A 74 -1.36 -2.80 -1.86
CA LEU A 74 -1.92 -2.63 -0.53
C LEU A 74 -1.07 -1.73 0.36
N GLY A 75 -1.69 -0.73 0.98
CA GLY A 75 -1.04 0.20 1.89
C GLY A 75 -1.70 0.27 3.26
N THR A 76 -0.93 0.14 4.34
CA THR A 76 -1.45 0.48 5.67
C THR A 76 -0.34 0.88 6.63
N GLY A 77 -0.68 1.71 7.62
CA GLY A 77 0.22 2.05 8.71
C GLY A 77 0.39 0.86 9.64
N THR A 78 1.62 0.62 10.11
CA THR A 78 1.91 -0.51 10.99
C THR A 78 1.11 -0.46 12.29
N ARG A 79 0.69 -1.63 12.77
CA ARG A 79 0.20 -1.86 14.13
C ARG A 79 1.01 -2.99 14.76
N PHE A 80 2.10 -2.60 15.42
CA PHE A 80 3.05 -3.52 16.07
C PHE A 80 3.67 -4.53 15.09
N GLY A 81 4.11 -4.07 13.91
CA GLY A 81 4.73 -4.93 12.90
C GLY A 81 3.74 -5.78 12.10
N ARG A 82 2.46 -5.41 12.11
CA ARG A 82 1.38 -6.12 11.40
C ARG A 82 0.47 -5.13 10.66
N ILE A 83 -0.24 -5.66 9.69
CA ILE A 83 -1.39 -5.04 9.02
C ILE A 83 -2.37 -4.41 10.02
N SER A 84 -2.94 -3.24 9.69
CA SER A 84 -3.97 -2.62 10.53
C SER A 84 -5.24 -3.46 10.58
N SER A 85 -6.03 -3.34 11.65
CA SER A 85 -7.30 -4.05 11.79
C SER A 85 -8.30 -3.68 10.71
N GLN A 86 -8.29 -2.43 10.23
CA GLN A 86 -9.17 -1.98 9.14
C GLN A 86 -8.88 -2.69 7.83
N MET A 87 -7.58 -2.80 7.48
CA MET A 87 -7.19 -3.52 6.27
C MET A 87 -7.42 -5.02 6.43
N ALA A 88 -7.13 -5.60 7.60
CA ALA A 88 -7.42 -7.01 7.88
C ALA A 88 -8.92 -7.31 7.75
N ALA A 89 -9.79 -6.53 8.41
CA ALA A 89 -11.24 -6.71 8.35
C ALA A 89 -11.80 -6.56 6.93
N PHE A 90 -11.19 -5.73 6.08
CA PHE A 90 -11.54 -5.63 4.67
C PHE A 90 -11.16 -6.90 3.89
N LEU A 91 -9.93 -7.39 4.06
CA LEU A 91 -9.44 -8.59 3.37
C LEU A 91 -10.10 -9.88 3.87
N ASP A 92 -10.53 -9.94 5.13
CA ASP A 92 -11.26 -11.07 5.71
C ASP A 92 -12.62 -11.31 5.01
N GLN A 93 -13.18 -10.29 4.35
CA GLN A 93 -14.40 -10.41 3.54
C GLN A 93 -14.15 -11.08 2.18
N ALA A 94 -12.89 -11.23 1.75
CA ALA A 94 -12.52 -11.73 0.43
C ALA A 94 -12.55 -13.27 0.31
N GLY A 95 -13.19 -13.99 1.24
CA GLY A 95 -13.26 -15.45 1.23
C GLY A 95 -13.89 -16.03 -0.05
N GLY A 96 -14.89 -15.35 -0.62
CA GLY A 96 -15.50 -15.76 -1.90
C GLY A 96 -14.57 -15.56 -3.11
N LEU A 97 -13.81 -14.46 -3.14
CA LEU A 97 -12.80 -14.22 -4.17
C LEU A 97 -11.65 -15.21 -4.09
N TRP A 98 -11.22 -15.53 -2.87
CA TRP A 98 -10.23 -16.57 -2.61
C TRP A 98 -10.72 -17.95 -3.10
N ALA A 99 -11.92 -18.36 -2.70
CA ALA A 99 -12.45 -19.68 -3.04
C ALA A 99 -12.64 -19.88 -4.55
N SER A 100 -12.96 -18.82 -5.28
CA SER A 100 -13.10 -18.83 -6.74
C SER A 100 -11.78 -18.66 -7.50
N GLY A 101 -10.68 -18.33 -6.81
CA GLY A 101 -9.39 -18.02 -7.44
C GLY A 101 -9.40 -16.72 -8.24
N ALA A 102 -10.32 -15.79 -7.95
CA ALA A 102 -10.56 -14.58 -8.74
C ALA A 102 -9.33 -13.64 -8.80
N LEU A 103 -8.40 -13.77 -7.86
CA LEU A 103 -7.20 -12.94 -7.78
C LEU A 103 -5.92 -13.64 -8.24
N ASN A 104 -6.01 -14.93 -8.61
CA ASN A 104 -4.86 -15.71 -9.00
C ASN A 104 -4.15 -15.11 -10.23
N GLY A 105 -2.82 -15.01 -10.16
CA GLY A 105 -1.97 -14.49 -11.25
C GLY A 105 -1.91 -12.97 -11.37
N LYS A 106 -2.81 -12.21 -10.71
CA LYS A 106 -2.78 -10.74 -10.69
C LYS A 106 -1.53 -10.21 -10.01
N VAL A 107 -1.14 -8.98 -10.30
CA VAL A 107 0.05 -8.35 -9.69
C VAL A 107 -0.25 -7.85 -8.29
N GLY A 108 0.52 -8.27 -7.29
CA GLY A 108 0.40 -7.82 -5.90
C GLY A 108 1.62 -7.00 -5.47
N ALA A 109 1.41 -5.94 -4.69
CA ALA A 109 2.50 -5.20 -4.05
C ALA A 109 2.04 -4.61 -2.71
N ALA A 110 3.00 -4.21 -1.87
CA ALA A 110 2.73 -3.66 -0.54
C ALA A 110 3.57 -2.40 -0.26
N PHE A 111 3.04 -1.49 0.56
CA PHE A 111 3.74 -0.34 1.14
C PHE A 111 3.24 -0.05 2.56
N THR A 112 4.05 0.61 3.38
CA THR A 112 3.69 0.86 4.79
C THR A 112 4.28 2.15 5.38
N ALA A 113 3.97 2.41 6.63
CA ALA A 113 4.54 3.47 7.44
C ALA A 113 4.72 3.01 8.87
N SER A 114 5.80 3.44 9.53
CA SER A 114 6.06 3.20 10.95
C SER A 114 6.42 4.50 11.69
N ALA A 115 6.21 4.52 13.01
CA ALA A 115 6.64 5.64 13.83
C ALA A 115 8.17 5.67 13.99
N SER A 116 8.80 4.51 14.18
CA SER A 116 10.25 4.37 14.37
C SER A 116 10.92 3.65 13.21
N GLN A 117 12.25 3.79 13.10
CA GLN A 117 13.08 3.26 12.00
C GLN A 117 12.94 1.76 11.77
N HIS A 118 12.72 0.97 12.84
CA HIS A 118 12.65 -0.51 12.76
C HIS A 118 11.37 -1.07 13.38
N GLY A 119 10.41 -0.21 13.74
CA GLY A 119 9.15 -0.57 14.38
C GLY A 119 8.12 -1.19 13.43
N GLY A 120 8.55 -2.08 12.55
CA GLY A 120 7.67 -2.81 11.63
C GLY A 120 7.74 -2.40 10.17
N GLN A 121 8.80 -1.70 9.74
CA GLN A 121 9.01 -1.32 8.32
C GLN A 121 8.94 -2.53 7.38
N GLU A 122 9.58 -3.63 7.76
CA GLU A 122 9.63 -4.85 6.94
C GLU A 122 8.53 -5.85 7.31
N THR A 123 8.31 -6.09 8.60
CA THR A 123 7.38 -7.13 9.06
C THR A 123 5.91 -6.83 8.73
N THR A 124 5.54 -5.55 8.65
CA THR A 124 4.21 -5.17 8.18
C THR A 124 4.03 -5.51 6.70
N LEU A 125 5.06 -5.31 5.88
CA LEU A 125 5.03 -5.69 4.46
C LEU A 125 4.90 -7.20 4.33
N PHE A 126 5.61 -8.00 5.14
CA PHE A 126 5.40 -9.45 5.16
C PHE A 126 3.97 -9.83 5.50
N SER A 127 3.32 -9.16 6.45
CA SER A 127 1.90 -9.46 6.76
C SER A 127 0.95 -9.16 5.58
N LEU A 128 1.20 -8.10 4.82
CA LEU A 128 0.44 -7.77 3.60
C LEU A 128 0.73 -8.77 2.48
N ILE A 129 2.00 -9.06 2.23
CA ILE A 129 2.47 -9.99 1.19
C ILE A 129 1.93 -11.40 1.44
N THR A 130 1.88 -11.86 2.69
CA THR A 130 1.27 -13.16 3.02
C THR A 130 -0.19 -13.23 2.56
N ASN A 131 -0.98 -12.17 2.78
CA ASN A 131 -2.36 -12.14 2.27
C ASN A 131 -2.40 -12.19 0.74
N LEU A 132 -1.57 -11.40 0.05
CA LEU A 132 -1.48 -11.39 -1.41
C LEU A 132 -1.09 -12.76 -1.99
N LEU A 133 -0.16 -13.46 -1.33
CA LEU A 133 0.25 -14.81 -1.72
C LEU A 133 -0.88 -15.84 -1.52
N HIS A 134 -1.66 -15.75 -0.43
CA HIS A 134 -2.84 -16.58 -0.23
C HIS A 134 -3.92 -16.34 -1.30
N PHE A 135 -4.00 -15.12 -1.85
CA PHE A 135 -4.84 -14.79 -3.01
C PHE A 135 -4.21 -15.19 -4.36
N GLY A 136 -3.05 -15.85 -4.38
CA GLY A 136 -2.41 -16.35 -5.59
C GLY A 136 -1.76 -15.28 -6.46
N MET A 137 -1.43 -14.11 -5.90
CA MET A 137 -0.90 -12.96 -6.66
C MET A 137 0.62 -13.04 -6.87
N THR A 138 1.08 -12.46 -7.98
CA THR A 138 2.51 -12.31 -8.33
C THR A 138 3.08 -11.06 -7.65
N ILE A 139 4.04 -11.22 -6.74
CA ILE A 139 4.53 -10.12 -5.89
C ILE A 139 5.60 -9.27 -6.56
N VAL A 140 5.43 -7.94 -6.50
CA VAL A 140 6.42 -6.93 -6.92
C VAL A 140 6.80 -6.04 -5.72
N GLY A 141 8.08 -6.07 -5.35
CA GLY A 141 8.65 -5.23 -4.28
C GLY A 141 9.24 -3.92 -4.79
N LEU A 142 10.12 -3.30 -3.99
CA LEU A 142 10.91 -2.13 -4.38
C LEU A 142 12.37 -2.56 -4.63
N PRO A 143 12.74 -2.96 -5.86
CA PRO A 143 14.07 -3.48 -6.13
C PRO A 143 15.17 -2.43 -5.94
N TYR A 144 16.38 -2.89 -5.63
CA TYR A 144 17.58 -2.05 -5.45
C TYR A 144 17.99 -1.27 -6.70
N SER A 145 17.35 -1.44 -7.86
CA SER A 145 17.46 -0.47 -8.95
C SER A 145 17.07 0.95 -8.51
N PHE A 146 16.19 1.09 -7.51
CA PHE A 146 16.00 2.35 -6.81
C PHE A 146 17.13 2.52 -5.78
N GLN A 147 18.14 3.32 -6.14
CA GLN A 147 19.32 3.56 -5.29
C GLN A 147 19.01 4.43 -4.08
N GLY A 148 17.89 5.18 -4.08
CA GLY A 148 17.51 6.05 -2.97
C GLY A 148 17.27 5.32 -1.64
N GLN A 149 17.00 4.00 -1.67
CA GLN A 149 16.86 3.18 -0.46
C GLN A 149 18.21 2.76 0.17
N LEU A 150 19.34 3.08 -0.48
CA LEU A 150 20.68 2.84 0.05
C LEU A 150 21.22 4.08 0.79
N GLY A 151 22.31 3.89 1.54
CA GLY A 151 22.99 4.97 2.26
C GLY A 151 22.46 5.18 3.68
N VAL A 152 23.19 5.99 4.45
CA VAL A 152 22.97 6.20 5.90
C VAL A 152 23.03 7.67 6.31
N ASP A 153 23.03 8.59 5.34
CA ASP A 153 23.21 10.03 5.59
C ASP A 153 21.95 10.70 6.19
N GLU A 154 20.79 10.06 6.01
CA GLU A 154 19.51 10.54 6.53
C GLU A 154 18.61 9.38 6.97
N VAL A 155 17.70 9.65 7.90
CA VAL A 155 16.66 8.71 8.29
C VAL A 155 15.56 8.70 7.22
N LYS A 156 15.39 7.54 6.59
CA LYS A 156 14.41 7.29 5.53
C LYS A 156 13.84 5.88 5.62
N GLY A 157 12.60 5.74 5.18
CA GLY A 157 11.99 4.45 4.86
C GLY A 157 12.51 3.87 3.54
N GLY A 158 11.89 2.77 3.13
CA GLY A 158 12.30 1.95 2.01
C GLY A 158 12.79 0.58 2.47
N SER A 159 12.32 -0.47 1.80
CA SER A 159 12.85 -1.82 1.94
C SER A 159 12.68 -2.55 0.60
N PRO A 160 13.44 -3.61 0.32
CA PRO A 160 13.26 -4.40 -0.90
C PRO A 160 11.85 -5.02 -1.03
N TYR A 161 11.13 -5.16 0.08
CA TYR A 161 9.79 -5.75 0.13
C TYR A 161 8.68 -4.77 -0.28
N GLY A 162 8.99 -3.46 -0.33
CA GLY A 162 8.04 -2.40 -0.62
C GLY A 162 8.47 -1.05 -0.07
N ALA A 163 7.95 0.02 -0.67
CA ALA A 163 8.19 1.39 -0.24
C ALA A 163 7.62 1.62 1.16
N THR A 164 8.33 2.41 1.96
CA THR A 164 7.87 2.76 3.31
C THR A 164 8.20 4.20 3.66
N THR A 165 7.54 4.73 4.69
CA THR A 165 7.82 6.06 5.24
C THR A 165 7.91 6.01 6.77
N ILE A 166 8.62 6.96 7.37
CA ILE A 166 8.71 7.13 8.84
C ILE A 166 7.88 8.34 9.28
N ALA A 167 7.00 8.15 10.27
CA ALA A 167 6.08 9.18 10.77
C ALA A 167 6.58 9.91 12.03
N ASP A 168 7.70 9.45 12.62
CA ASP A 168 8.16 9.85 13.97
C ASP A 168 7.19 9.40 15.09
N GLY A 169 7.62 9.51 16.35
CA GLY A 169 6.88 9.06 17.53
C GLY A 169 5.57 9.82 17.77
N ASP A 170 5.51 11.08 17.36
CA ASP A 170 4.33 11.94 17.46
C ASP A 170 3.51 12.02 16.17
N GLY A 171 3.96 11.36 15.10
CA GLY A 171 3.31 11.39 13.79
C GLY A 171 3.57 12.65 12.97
N SER A 172 4.41 13.58 13.43
CA SER A 172 4.62 14.88 12.79
C SER A 172 5.47 14.81 11.51
N ARG A 173 6.34 13.81 11.37
CA ARG A 173 7.17 13.64 10.17
C ARG A 173 6.30 13.16 9.00
N LEU A 174 6.29 13.93 7.92
CA LEU A 174 5.67 13.53 6.65
C LEU A 174 6.66 12.72 5.80
N PRO A 175 6.17 11.97 4.79
CA PRO A 175 7.04 11.33 3.82
C PRO A 175 8.02 12.33 3.19
N SER A 176 9.30 12.00 3.25
CA SER A 176 10.37 12.74 2.57
C SER A 176 10.36 12.46 1.07
N GLU A 177 11.02 13.31 0.28
CA GLU A 177 11.06 13.14 -1.17
C GLU A 177 11.68 11.80 -1.59
N VAL A 178 12.74 11.32 -0.91
CA VAL A 178 13.34 10.01 -1.23
C VAL A 178 12.37 8.84 -0.98
N GLU A 179 11.52 8.94 0.04
CA GLU A 179 10.48 7.93 0.32
C GLU A 179 9.38 7.98 -0.75
N LEU A 180 8.98 9.18 -1.19
CA LEU A 180 8.00 9.39 -2.26
C LEU A 180 8.54 8.96 -3.64
N GLU A 181 9.82 9.18 -3.93
CA GLU A 181 10.49 8.67 -5.12
C GLU A 181 10.53 7.14 -5.13
N GLY A 182 10.81 6.51 -4.00
CA GLY A 182 10.76 5.05 -3.86
C GLY A 182 9.35 4.50 -4.11
N ALA A 183 8.32 5.18 -3.60
CA ALA A 183 6.92 4.86 -3.89
C ALA A 183 6.59 4.99 -5.38
N ARG A 184 6.99 6.09 -6.05
CA ARG A 184 6.81 6.24 -7.51
C ARG A 184 7.53 5.15 -8.30
N HIS A 185 8.77 4.81 -7.92
CA HIS A 185 9.55 3.76 -8.58
C HIS A 185 8.88 2.39 -8.46
N GLN A 186 8.40 2.03 -7.26
CA GLN A 186 7.65 0.80 -7.05
C GLN A 186 6.35 0.79 -7.89
N GLY A 187 5.61 1.90 -7.89
CA GLY A 187 4.37 2.04 -8.65
C GLY A 187 4.59 1.85 -10.15
N GLU A 188 5.64 2.44 -10.72
CA GLU A 188 5.98 2.28 -12.14
C GLU A 188 6.28 0.82 -12.48
N LEU A 189 7.06 0.13 -11.65
CA LEU A 189 7.35 -1.30 -11.84
C LEU A 189 6.11 -2.18 -11.74
N VAL A 190 5.22 -1.91 -10.79
CA VAL A 190 3.93 -2.62 -10.69
C VAL A 190 3.12 -2.43 -11.96
N GLY A 191 2.98 -1.19 -12.43
CA GLY A 191 2.23 -0.88 -13.64
C GLY A 191 2.83 -1.52 -14.89
N MET A 192 4.16 -1.46 -15.05
CA MET A 192 4.87 -2.15 -16.14
C MET A 192 4.68 -3.66 -16.10
N THR A 193 4.68 -4.26 -14.91
CA THR A 193 4.47 -5.69 -14.73
C THR A 193 3.03 -6.07 -15.09
N ALA A 194 2.05 -5.29 -14.64
CA ALA A 194 0.65 -5.51 -14.98
C ALA A 194 0.40 -5.39 -16.49
N GLN A 195 0.99 -4.39 -17.15
CA GLN A 195 0.92 -4.23 -18.61
C GLN A 195 1.51 -5.44 -19.35
N LYS A 196 2.62 -6.01 -18.88
CA LYS A 196 3.20 -7.20 -19.53
C LYS A 196 2.33 -8.45 -19.38
N LEU A 197 1.59 -8.57 -18.28
CA LEU A 197 0.77 -9.74 -17.98
C LEU A 197 -0.66 -9.65 -18.55
N PHE A 198 -1.22 -8.45 -18.65
CA PHE A 198 -2.64 -8.20 -18.95
C PHE A 198 -2.91 -7.10 -20.00
N GLY A 199 -1.86 -6.39 -20.43
CA GLY A 199 -1.95 -5.21 -21.31
C GLY A 199 -2.06 -5.52 -22.79
#